data_AF-A0A1F9DU46-F1
#
_entry.id   AF-A0A1F9DU46-F1
#
_cell.length_a   1.000
_cell.length_b   1.000
_cell.length_c   1.000
_cell.angle_alpha   90.00
_cell.angle_beta   90.00
_cell.angle_gamma   90.00
#
_symmetry.space_group_name_H-M   'P 1'
#
loop_
_entity.id
_entity.type
_entity.pdbx_description
1 polymer ?
#
loop_
_entity_poly.entity_id
_entity_poly.type
_entity_poly.pdbx_seq_one_letter_code
_entity_poly.pdbx_strand_id
1 'polypeptide(L)'
;MMVKNLKKVLIVDDEETLTWSMSKSLSKDRDKYEVIIANNGREALNQLKKNDIDLVISDIRMPDVNGLDLLVRVKKEFPQTKVIIMTAYGSSDVQKEANRRGSLFYIEKPFEINDIRKIIIDLIGKKKGFRGRVVGLQLTDVIQMNCLGRLTTALTVTRDGERGTIYLNEGEVIHAECGDQKGTEAFYHILSWQEGEFISNIGVNPPMQTIYQNWEHLLVEAMRKNDEKI
;
A
#
# COMPACT_ATOMS: atom_id res chain seq x y z
N MET A 1 17.41 16.18 26.22
CA MET A 1 17.48 15.99 24.76
C MET A 1 16.89 14.62 24.45
N MET A 2 15.68 14.53 23.88
CA MET A 2 15.09 13.22 23.56
C MET A 2 15.83 12.62 22.36
N VAL A 3 16.48 11.49 22.55
CA VAL A 3 17.03 10.69 21.44
C VAL A 3 15.84 10.26 20.58
N LYS A 4 15.74 10.79 19.36
CA LYS A 4 14.72 10.37 18.39
C LYS A 4 15.04 8.92 18.02
N ASN A 5 14.30 7.96 18.57
CA ASN A 5 14.46 6.55 18.23
C ASN A 5 13.94 6.35 16.79
N LEU A 6 14.85 6.46 15.83
CA LEU A 6 14.55 6.29 14.41
C LEU A 6 14.19 4.84 14.14
N LYS A 7 13.18 4.65 13.29
CA LYS A 7 12.77 3.31 12.87
C LYS A 7 13.87 2.66 12.05
N LYS A 8 14.12 1.36 12.22
CA LYS A 8 15.18 0.64 11.51
C LYS A 8 14.60 -0.29 10.45
N VAL A 9 15.05 -0.13 9.21
CA VAL A 9 14.62 -0.92 8.05
C VAL A 9 15.80 -1.77 7.58
N LEU A 10 15.64 -3.09 7.59
CA LEU A 10 16.63 -4.05 7.08
C LEU A 10 16.25 -4.47 5.66
N ILE A 11 17.15 -4.24 4.70
CA ILE A 11 17.03 -4.69 3.31
C ILE A 11 17.90 -5.93 3.14
N VAL A 12 17.32 -7.00 2.60
CA VAL A 12 17.97 -8.29 2.43
C VAL A 12 17.81 -8.78 1.00
N ASP A 13 18.93 -8.93 0.30
CA ASP A 13 18.98 -9.43 -1.07
C ASP A 13 20.40 -9.91 -1.35
N ASP A 14 20.58 -11.03 -2.06
CA ASP A 14 21.92 -11.53 -2.41
C ASP A 14 22.59 -10.71 -3.53
N GLU A 15 21.83 -9.86 -4.22
CA GLU A 15 22.37 -8.89 -5.18
C GLU A 15 22.87 -7.61 -4.46
N GLU A 16 24.17 -7.56 -4.13
CA GLU A 16 24.79 -6.41 -3.43
C GLU A 16 24.55 -5.06 -4.14
N THR A 17 24.49 -5.07 -5.47
CA THR A 17 24.24 -3.86 -6.27
C THR A 17 22.84 -3.29 -6.01
N LEU A 18 21.84 -4.17 -5.82
CA LEU A 18 20.48 -3.79 -5.51
C LEU A 18 20.37 -3.28 -4.08
N THR A 19 20.91 -4.00 -3.08
CA THR A 19 20.88 -3.57 -1.67
C THR A 19 21.56 -2.21 -1.49
N TRP A 20 22.71 -1.99 -2.15
CA TRP A 20 23.42 -0.71 -2.14
C TRP A 20 22.61 0.41 -2.79
N SER A 21 22.02 0.15 -3.98
CA SER A 21 21.20 1.15 -4.70
C SER A 21 19.96 1.55 -3.91
N MET A 22 19.26 0.57 -3.32
CA MET A 22 18.13 0.82 -2.44
C MET A 22 18.55 1.62 -1.21
N SER A 23 19.63 1.21 -0.53
CA SER A 23 20.17 1.92 0.64
C SER A 23 20.48 3.39 0.32
N LYS A 24 21.18 3.65 -0.78
CA LYS A 24 21.53 5.02 -1.21
C LYS A 24 20.29 5.87 -1.50
N SER A 25 19.29 5.30 -2.18
CA SER A 25 18.06 6.02 -2.52
C SER A 25 17.18 6.29 -1.29
N LEU A 26 17.02 5.28 -0.42
CA LEU A 26 16.16 5.35 0.76
C LEU A 26 16.80 6.16 1.90
N SER A 27 18.13 6.29 1.93
CA SER A 27 18.85 7.16 2.86
C SER A 27 18.50 8.66 2.71
N LYS A 28 17.80 9.04 1.62
CA LYS A 28 17.24 10.40 1.46
C LYS A 28 16.21 10.74 2.54
N ASP A 29 15.61 9.75 3.21
CA ASP A 29 14.67 9.92 4.34
C ASP A 29 15.28 9.55 5.70
N ARG A 30 16.60 9.77 5.87
CA ARG A 30 17.34 9.49 7.12
C ARG A 30 16.77 10.18 8.38
N ASP A 31 15.93 11.19 8.21
CA ASP A 31 15.21 11.87 9.30
C ASP A 31 13.98 11.08 9.79
N LYS A 32 13.55 10.06 9.04
CA LYS A 32 12.37 9.20 9.32
C LYS A 32 12.76 7.79 9.74
N TYR A 33 13.77 7.20 9.10
CA TYR A 33 14.28 5.87 9.41
C TYR A 33 15.76 5.70 9.06
N GLU A 34 16.37 4.69 9.67
CA GLU A 34 17.70 4.19 9.36
C GLU A 34 17.59 2.95 8.46
N VAL A 35 18.47 2.86 7.45
CA VAL A 35 18.55 1.70 6.55
C VAL A 35 19.76 0.86 6.93
N ILE A 36 19.53 -0.44 7.11
CA ILE A 36 20.54 -1.46 7.33
C ILE A 36 20.45 -2.44 6.16
N ILE A 37 21.57 -2.94 5.68
CA ILE A 37 21.62 -3.93 4.59
C ILE A 37 22.15 -5.26 5.12
N ALA A 38 21.74 -6.34 4.46
CA ALA A 38 22.32 -7.67 4.59
C ALA A 38 22.30 -8.34 3.21
N ASN A 39 23.36 -9.05 2.85
CA ASN A 39 23.49 -9.66 1.53
C ASN A 39 23.20 -11.17 1.52
N ASN A 40 22.64 -11.69 2.62
CA ASN A 40 22.15 -13.06 2.75
C ASN A 40 21.31 -13.18 4.04
N GLY A 41 20.52 -14.25 4.15
CA GLY A 41 19.66 -14.43 5.32
C GLY A 41 20.42 -14.68 6.63
N ARG A 42 21.70 -15.10 6.61
CA ARG A 42 22.51 -15.27 7.83
C ARG A 42 22.95 -13.94 8.42
N GLU A 43 23.41 -13.04 7.56
CA GLU A 43 23.70 -11.66 7.91
C GLU A 43 22.43 -10.97 8.40
N ALA A 44 21.28 -11.19 7.74
CA ALA A 44 20.01 -10.63 8.16
C ALA A 44 19.63 -11.06 9.60
N LEU A 45 19.76 -12.36 9.92
CA LEU A 45 19.53 -12.86 11.29
C LEU A 45 20.51 -12.28 12.30
N ASN A 46 21.76 -12.05 11.92
CA ASN A 46 22.73 -11.38 12.79
C ASN A 46 22.34 -9.91 13.04
N GLN A 47 21.88 -9.20 12.00
CA GLN A 47 21.40 -7.82 12.15
C GLN A 47 20.17 -7.74 13.05
N LEU A 48 19.21 -8.67 12.89
CA LEU A 48 18.01 -8.78 13.74
C LEU A 48 18.34 -9.01 15.22
N LYS A 49 19.41 -9.74 15.53
CA LYS A 49 19.87 -9.95 16.91
C LYS A 49 20.59 -8.74 17.51
N LYS A 50 21.25 -7.94 16.66
CA LYS A 50 22.08 -6.79 17.07
C LYS A 50 21.28 -5.48 17.13
N ASN A 51 20.19 -5.39 16.38
CA ASN A 51 19.42 -4.17 16.20
C ASN A 51 17.92 -4.45 16.40
N ASP A 52 17.22 -3.48 17.00
CA ASP A 52 15.76 -3.46 17.02
C ASP A 52 15.22 -3.09 15.63
N ILE A 53 15.11 -4.08 14.74
CA ILE A 53 14.59 -3.89 13.39
C ILE A 53 13.06 -3.79 13.40
N ASP A 54 12.51 -2.70 12.87
CA ASP A 54 11.06 -2.50 12.75
C ASP A 54 10.47 -3.15 11.49
N LEU A 55 11.26 -3.20 10.41
CA LEU A 55 10.83 -3.68 9.10
C LEU A 55 11.96 -4.42 8.40
N VAL A 56 11.69 -5.62 7.91
CA VAL A 56 12.54 -6.39 7.01
C VAL A 56 11.93 -6.36 5.61
N ILE A 57 12.73 -6.10 4.60
CA ILE A 57 12.38 -6.23 3.19
C ILE A 57 13.35 -7.25 2.62
N SER A 58 12.87 -8.45 2.27
CA SER A 58 13.72 -9.57 1.87
C SER A 58 13.34 -10.10 0.50
N ASP A 59 14.32 -10.41 -0.33
CA ASP A 59 14.10 -11.27 -1.49
C ASP A 59 13.67 -12.68 -1.06
N ILE A 60 12.85 -13.35 -1.88
CA ILE A 60 12.47 -14.75 -1.66
C ILE A 60 13.63 -15.69 -1.90
N ARG A 61 14.35 -15.52 -3.00
CA ARG A 61 15.31 -16.49 -3.53
C ARG A 61 16.71 -16.06 -3.17
N MET A 62 17.17 -16.50 -2.01
CA MET A 62 18.57 -16.40 -1.61
C MET A 62 19.20 -17.79 -1.47
N PRO A 63 20.50 -17.97 -1.78
CA PRO A 63 21.16 -19.28 -1.79
C PRO A 63 21.19 -20.02 -0.45
N ASP A 64 21.29 -19.27 0.67
CA ASP A 64 21.44 -19.83 2.00
C ASP A 64 20.09 -19.97 2.73
N VAL A 65 19.71 -18.95 3.49
CA VAL A 65 18.41 -18.84 4.14
C VAL A 65 17.54 -18.03 3.21
N ASN A 66 16.56 -18.69 2.58
CA ASN A 66 15.62 -18.04 1.68
C ASN A 66 14.68 -17.08 2.46
N GLY A 67 14.03 -16.16 1.74
CA GLY A 67 13.17 -15.14 2.35
C GLY A 67 11.96 -15.68 3.10
N LEU A 68 11.43 -16.85 2.72
CA LEU A 68 10.30 -17.48 3.41
C LEU A 68 10.71 -18.10 4.74
N ASP A 69 11.88 -18.72 4.81
CA ASP A 69 12.45 -19.25 6.05
C ASP A 69 12.84 -18.11 6.98
N LEU A 70 13.40 -17.03 6.43
CA LEU A 70 13.66 -15.80 7.17
C LEU A 70 12.35 -15.22 7.75
N LEU A 71 11.28 -15.14 6.97
CA LEU A 71 9.95 -14.71 7.43
C LEU A 71 9.46 -15.53 8.62
N VAL A 72 9.49 -16.86 8.52
CA VAL A 72 9.06 -17.76 9.59
C VAL A 72 9.89 -17.54 10.85
N ARG A 73 11.20 -17.38 10.71
CA ARG A 73 12.10 -17.13 11.83
C ARG A 73 11.83 -15.77 12.48
N VAL A 74 11.66 -14.72 11.68
CA VAL A 74 11.35 -13.37 12.14
C VAL A 74 10.03 -13.35 12.90
N LYS A 75 8.98 -14.00 12.39
CA LYS A 75 7.69 -14.07 13.09
C LYS A 75 7.77 -14.78 14.44
N LYS A 76 8.62 -15.79 14.55
CA LYS A 76 8.80 -16.57 15.78
C LYS A 76 9.66 -15.84 16.81
N GLU A 77 10.77 -15.26 16.40
CA GLU A 77 11.78 -14.69 17.30
C GLU A 77 11.62 -13.17 17.51
N PHE A 78 11.07 -12.47 16.52
CA PHE A 78 10.94 -11.01 16.48
C PHE A 78 9.51 -10.60 16.09
N PRO A 79 8.48 -10.95 16.88
CA PRO A 79 7.07 -10.83 16.48
C PRO A 79 6.58 -9.40 16.19
N GLN A 80 7.32 -8.38 16.66
CA GLN A 80 7.01 -6.96 16.40
C GLN A 80 7.59 -6.47 15.07
N THR A 81 8.56 -7.20 14.50
CA THR A 81 9.19 -6.85 13.23
C THR A 81 8.26 -7.19 12.08
N LYS A 82 7.98 -6.20 11.24
CA LYS A 82 7.21 -6.40 10.00
C LYS A 82 8.12 -6.98 8.93
N VAL A 83 7.54 -7.77 8.02
CA VAL A 83 8.29 -8.39 6.92
C VAL A 83 7.55 -8.14 5.61
N ILE A 84 8.29 -7.63 4.63
CA ILE A 84 7.91 -7.53 3.22
C ILE A 84 8.77 -8.51 2.44
N ILE A 85 8.13 -9.17 1.48
CA ILE A 85 8.78 -10.11 0.60
C ILE A 85 8.87 -9.53 -0.82
N MET A 86 10.07 -9.50 -1.39
CA MET A 86 10.34 -9.14 -2.79
C MET A 86 10.46 -10.41 -3.63
N THR A 87 9.83 -10.45 -4.81
CA THR A 87 9.86 -11.62 -5.69
C THR A 87 9.95 -11.24 -7.16
N ALA A 88 10.75 -11.96 -7.94
CA ALA A 88 10.77 -11.88 -9.40
C ALA A 88 9.68 -12.73 -10.09
N TYR A 89 8.97 -13.58 -9.32
CA TYR A 89 7.88 -14.40 -9.82
C TYR A 89 6.68 -14.27 -8.88
N GLY A 90 5.69 -13.47 -9.27
CA GLY A 90 4.40 -13.32 -8.59
C GLY A 90 3.45 -14.50 -8.81
N SER A 91 3.91 -15.75 -8.76
CA SER A 91 2.97 -16.88 -8.87
C SER A 91 1.97 -16.84 -7.71
N SER A 92 0.69 -17.10 -8.01
CA SER A 92 -0.39 -17.01 -7.01
C SER A 92 -0.13 -17.88 -5.77
N ASP A 93 0.64 -18.95 -5.92
CA ASP A 93 0.97 -19.89 -4.84
C ASP A 93 1.98 -19.30 -3.85
N VAL A 94 2.96 -18.54 -4.34
CA VAL A 94 3.94 -17.86 -3.48
C VAL A 94 3.26 -16.75 -2.67
N GLN A 95 2.35 -15.99 -3.30
CA GLN A 95 1.55 -14.97 -2.60
C GLN A 95 0.62 -15.60 -1.55
N LYS A 96 -0.06 -16.70 -1.89
CA LYS A 96 -0.91 -17.45 -0.94
C LYS A 96 -0.11 -17.98 0.24
N GLU A 97 1.08 -18.52 0.00
CA GLU A 97 1.92 -19.09 1.05
C GLU A 97 2.50 -18.01 1.97
N ALA A 98 2.94 -16.88 1.43
CA ALA A 98 3.42 -15.75 2.21
C ALA A 98 2.30 -15.15 3.09
N ASN A 99 1.09 -14.99 2.52
CA ASN A 99 -0.10 -14.56 3.25
C ASN A 99 -0.47 -15.54 4.38
N ARG A 100 -0.45 -16.86 4.13
CA ARG A 100 -0.67 -17.89 5.16
C ARG A 100 0.36 -17.82 6.29
N ARG A 101 1.61 -17.47 5.96
CA ARG A 101 2.73 -17.33 6.91
C ARG A 101 2.82 -15.94 7.54
N GLY A 102 1.86 -15.06 7.29
CA GLY A 102 1.70 -13.78 7.98
C GLY A 102 2.62 -12.66 7.48
N SER A 103 3.21 -12.77 6.27
CA SER A 103 3.77 -11.58 5.62
C SER A 103 2.64 -10.61 5.34
N LEU A 104 2.77 -9.37 5.79
CA LEU A 104 1.68 -8.40 5.68
C LEU A 104 1.67 -7.72 4.29
N PHE A 105 2.79 -7.77 3.54
CA PHE A 105 2.97 -7.11 2.24
C PHE A 105 3.94 -7.87 1.33
N TYR A 106 3.69 -7.86 0.03
CA TYR A 106 4.54 -8.42 -1.03
C TYR A 106 4.83 -7.36 -2.10
N ILE A 107 5.99 -7.46 -2.75
CA ILE A 107 6.43 -6.56 -3.82
C ILE A 107 6.99 -7.39 -4.96
N GLU A 108 6.50 -7.13 -6.17
CA GLU A 108 6.97 -7.81 -7.39
C GLU A 108 8.11 -7.02 -8.04
N LYS A 109 9.15 -7.72 -8.49
CA LYS A 109 10.25 -7.20 -9.31
C LYS A 109 9.85 -7.31 -10.79
N PRO A 110 10.16 -6.31 -11.64
CA PRO A 110 10.87 -5.07 -11.30
C PRO A 110 9.97 -4.07 -10.57
N PHE A 111 10.58 -3.29 -9.66
CA PHE A 111 9.89 -2.23 -8.90
C PHE A 111 10.63 -0.91 -8.99
N GLU A 112 9.90 0.20 -8.78
CA GLU A 112 10.53 1.49 -8.54
C GLU A 112 10.87 1.68 -7.06
N ILE A 113 12.09 2.14 -6.76
CA ILE A 113 12.52 2.39 -5.38
C ILE A 113 11.61 3.42 -4.67
N ASN A 114 11.02 4.35 -5.43
CA ASN A 114 10.05 5.31 -4.89
C ASN A 114 8.77 4.64 -4.35
N ASP A 115 8.35 3.52 -4.91
CA ASP A 115 7.19 2.78 -4.41
C ASP A 115 7.55 2.03 -3.12
N ILE A 116 8.75 1.43 -3.05
CA ILE A 116 9.29 0.86 -1.81
C ILE A 116 9.30 1.92 -0.69
N ARG A 117 9.78 3.13 -1.02
CA ARG A 117 9.83 4.26 -0.08
C ARG A 117 8.46 4.61 0.49
N LYS A 118 7.41 4.67 -0.35
CA LYS A 118 6.02 4.94 0.11
C LYS A 118 5.55 3.84 1.06
N ILE A 119 5.80 2.58 0.72
CA ILE A 119 5.42 1.42 1.54
C ILE A 119 6.14 1.47 2.89
N ILE A 120 7.45 1.71 2.90
CA ILE A 120 8.23 1.87 4.14
C ILE A 120 7.58 2.93 5.02
N ILE A 121 7.32 4.13 4.50
CA ILE A 121 6.74 5.24 5.25
C ILE A 121 5.38 4.89 5.85
N ASP A 122 4.49 4.22 5.11
CA ASP A 122 3.19 3.77 5.63
C ASP A 122 3.37 2.76 6.78
N LEU A 123 4.34 1.84 6.67
CA LEU A 123 4.53 0.78 7.65
C LEU A 123 5.24 1.23 8.92
N ILE A 124 6.25 2.07 8.81
CA ILE A 124 7.02 2.53 9.97
C ILE A 124 6.40 3.79 10.60
N GLY A 125 5.58 4.52 9.83
CA GLY A 125 4.89 5.72 10.28
C GLY A 125 4.04 5.44 11.51
N LYS A 126 3.92 6.43 12.40
CA LYS A 126 2.93 6.35 13.49
C LYS A 126 1.57 6.15 12.82
N LYS A 127 0.95 4.98 13.05
CA LYS A 127 -0.44 4.71 12.66
C LYS A 127 -1.32 5.80 13.28
N LYS A 128 -1.66 6.82 12.49
CA LYS A 128 -2.79 7.71 12.79
C LYS A 128 -4.00 7.11 12.08
N GLY A 129 -5.11 6.99 12.80
CA GLY A 129 -6.36 6.44 12.28
C GLY A 129 -6.55 4.95 12.55
N PHE A 130 -7.65 4.41 12.03
CA PHE A 130 -8.12 3.04 12.24
C PHE A 130 -8.00 2.25 10.93
N ARG A 131 -7.72 0.94 11.01
CA ARG A 131 -7.79 0.00 9.87
C ARG A 131 -8.73 -1.14 10.22
N GLY A 132 -9.56 -1.54 9.27
CA GLY A 132 -10.50 -2.66 9.40
C GLY A 132 -11.29 -2.86 8.12
N ARG A 133 -12.10 -3.93 8.08
CA ARG A 133 -13.10 -4.14 7.03
C ARG A 133 -14.42 -3.54 7.51
N VAL A 134 -15.00 -2.66 6.72
CA VAL A 134 -16.35 -2.14 6.96
C VAL A 134 -17.29 -2.82 5.98
N VAL A 135 -18.40 -3.37 6.48
CA VAL A 135 -19.38 -4.14 5.69
C VAL A 135 -20.75 -3.47 5.81
N GLY A 136 -21.53 -3.50 4.74
CA GLY A 136 -22.90 -2.95 4.72
C GLY A 136 -23.00 -1.45 4.47
N LEU A 137 -21.91 -0.79 4.06
CA LEU A 137 -21.95 0.60 3.59
C LEU A 137 -22.21 0.65 2.09
N GLN A 138 -22.95 1.67 1.66
CA GLN A 138 -22.99 2.02 0.24
C GLN A 138 -21.70 2.74 -0.15
N LEU A 139 -21.32 2.65 -1.43
CA LEU A 139 -20.13 3.35 -1.91
C LEU A 139 -20.26 4.88 -1.78
N THR A 140 -21.48 5.40 -1.91
CA THR A 140 -21.83 6.80 -1.66
C THR A 140 -21.47 7.25 -0.23
N ASP A 141 -21.77 6.43 0.78
CA ASP A 141 -21.41 6.70 2.18
C ASP A 141 -19.89 6.81 2.34
N VAL A 142 -19.16 5.90 1.69
CA VAL A 142 -17.68 5.89 1.72
C VAL A 142 -17.15 7.18 1.10
N ILE A 143 -17.63 7.57 -0.07
CA ILE A 143 -17.21 8.81 -0.74
C ILE A 143 -17.54 10.02 0.14
N GLN A 144 -18.77 10.11 0.66
CA GLN A 144 -19.21 11.21 1.51
C GLN A 144 -18.34 11.33 2.78
N MET A 145 -17.97 10.23 3.43
CA MET A 145 -17.06 10.26 4.57
C MET A 145 -15.67 10.82 4.20
N ASN A 146 -15.14 10.50 3.01
CA ASN A 146 -13.87 11.06 2.53
C ASN A 146 -13.99 12.55 2.21
N CYS A 147 -15.11 12.99 1.62
CA CYS A 147 -15.42 14.40 1.36
C CYS A 147 -15.50 15.22 2.65
N LEU A 148 -16.34 14.79 3.59
CA LEU A 148 -16.54 15.47 4.88
C LEU A 148 -15.27 15.49 5.74
N GLY A 149 -14.47 14.42 5.66
CA GLY A 149 -13.16 14.34 6.30
C GLY A 149 -12.08 15.22 5.66
N ARG A 150 -12.40 15.92 4.56
CA ARG A 150 -11.45 16.70 3.74
C ARG A 150 -10.22 15.90 3.34
N LEU A 151 -10.43 14.62 3.02
CA LEU A 151 -9.33 13.72 2.71
C LEU A 151 -8.85 13.93 1.27
N THR A 152 -7.53 13.95 1.11
CA THR A 152 -6.88 13.70 -0.18
C THR A 152 -6.60 12.20 -0.27
N THR A 153 -7.20 11.51 -1.24
CA THR A 153 -7.12 10.04 -1.34
C THR A 153 -7.42 9.56 -2.76
N ALA A 154 -6.92 8.37 -3.10
CA ALA A 154 -7.44 7.58 -4.20
C ALA A 154 -8.29 6.43 -3.63
N LEU A 155 -9.59 6.48 -3.84
CA LEU A 155 -10.52 5.41 -3.50
C LEU A 155 -10.61 4.43 -4.66
N THR A 156 -9.91 3.30 -4.54
CA THR A 156 -9.99 2.20 -5.50
C THR A 156 -11.22 1.35 -5.18
N VAL A 157 -12.04 1.06 -6.18
CA VAL A 157 -13.22 0.20 -6.09
C VAL A 157 -13.05 -0.94 -7.10
N THR A 158 -13.37 -2.16 -6.69
CA THR A 158 -13.27 -3.36 -7.53
C THR A 158 -14.53 -4.19 -7.47
N ARG A 159 -15.00 -4.65 -8.63
CA ARG A 159 -16.15 -5.55 -8.78
C ARG A 159 -15.89 -6.52 -9.93
N ASP A 160 -16.06 -7.81 -9.69
CA ASP A 160 -16.01 -8.86 -10.74
C ASP A 160 -14.78 -8.78 -11.68
N GLY A 161 -13.62 -8.35 -11.16
CA GLY A 161 -12.39 -8.16 -11.92
C GLY A 161 -12.25 -6.80 -12.63
N GLU A 162 -13.30 -6.00 -12.66
CA GLU A 162 -13.25 -4.60 -13.06
C GLU A 162 -12.76 -3.72 -11.90
N ARG A 163 -12.03 -2.65 -12.24
CA ARG A 163 -11.42 -1.72 -11.29
C ARG A 163 -11.66 -0.28 -11.73
N GLY A 164 -12.16 0.52 -10.80
CA GLY A 164 -12.28 1.96 -10.93
C GLY A 164 -11.57 2.68 -9.79
N THR A 165 -11.12 3.91 -10.03
CA THR A 165 -10.49 4.74 -9.02
C THR A 165 -11.15 6.12 -9.00
N ILE A 166 -11.53 6.58 -7.81
CA ILE A 166 -12.05 7.93 -7.56
C ILE A 166 -11.01 8.70 -6.76
N TYR A 167 -10.57 9.84 -7.28
CA TYR A 167 -9.59 10.70 -6.65
C TYR A 167 -10.28 11.87 -5.97
N LEU A 168 -9.95 12.06 -4.70
CA LEU A 168 -10.36 13.19 -3.89
C LEU A 168 -9.15 14.03 -3.52
N ASN A 169 -9.31 15.35 -3.49
CA ASN A 169 -8.31 16.28 -2.98
C ASN A 169 -8.97 17.28 -2.04
N GLU A 170 -8.50 17.34 -0.80
CA GLU A 170 -9.04 18.20 0.27
C GLU A 170 -10.56 18.08 0.45
N GLY A 171 -11.13 16.90 0.15
CA GLY A 171 -12.56 16.62 0.25
C GLY A 171 -13.35 16.79 -1.05
N GLU A 172 -12.75 17.32 -2.11
CA GLU A 172 -13.43 17.47 -3.41
C GLU A 172 -13.14 16.27 -4.32
N VAL A 173 -14.16 15.77 -5.03
CA VAL A 173 -14.00 14.75 -6.07
C VAL A 173 -13.51 15.43 -7.34
N ILE A 174 -12.30 15.10 -7.78
CA ILE A 174 -11.59 15.84 -8.83
C ILE A 174 -11.27 15.02 -10.07
N HIS A 175 -11.24 13.69 -9.94
CA HIS A 175 -11.01 12.79 -11.06
C HIS A 175 -11.59 11.41 -10.75
N ALA A 176 -12.00 10.70 -11.78
CA ALA A 176 -12.31 9.29 -11.70
C ALA A 176 -11.90 8.61 -13.00
N GLU A 177 -11.53 7.34 -12.92
CA GLU A 177 -11.18 6.50 -14.07
C GLU A 177 -11.67 5.06 -13.86
N CYS A 178 -12.13 4.42 -14.93
CA CYS A 178 -12.56 3.02 -14.95
C CYS A 178 -12.39 2.50 -16.39
N GLY A 179 -11.43 1.59 -16.60
CA GLY A 179 -11.03 1.21 -17.96
C GLY A 179 -10.65 2.43 -18.81
N ASP A 180 -11.30 2.59 -19.96
CA ASP A 180 -11.07 3.74 -20.86
C ASP A 180 -11.88 4.99 -20.49
N GLN A 181 -12.84 4.88 -19.56
CA GLN A 181 -13.66 6.00 -19.14
C GLN A 181 -12.93 6.88 -18.12
N LYS A 182 -13.14 8.19 -18.21
CA LYS A 182 -12.60 9.20 -17.29
C LYS A 182 -13.63 10.24 -16.91
N GLY A 183 -13.41 10.92 -15.80
CA GLY A 183 -14.25 12.01 -15.33
C GLY A 183 -15.61 11.54 -14.81
N THR A 184 -16.65 12.35 -15.01
CA THR A 184 -17.97 12.09 -14.43
C THR A 184 -18.59 10.80 -14.93
N GLU A 185 -18.34 10.40 -16.18
CA GLU A 185 -18.85 9.13 -16.72
C GLU A 185 -18.24 7.93 -16.00
N ALA A 186 -16.92 7.94 -15.75
CA ALA A 186 -16.27 6.92 -14.93
C ALA A 186 -16.80 6.92 -13.50
N PHE A 187 -16.99 8.11 -12.91
CA PHE A 187 -17.55 8.24 -11.58
C PHE A 187 -18.95 7.60 -11.48
N TYR A 188 -19.86 7.95 -12.38
CA TYR A 188 -21.22 7.37 -12.41
C TYR A 188 -21.21 5.88 -12.71
N HIS A 189 -20.30 5.41 -13.57
CA HIS A 189 -20.15 3.99 -13.83
C HIS A 189 -19.77 3.22 -12.56
N ILE A 190 -18.75 3.69 -11.84
CA ILE A 190 -18.31 3.09 -10.57
C ILE A 190 -19.44 3.11 -9.53
N LEU A 191 -20.19 4.22 -9.41
CA LEU A 191 -21.31 4.32 -8.45
C LEU A 191 -22.53 3.50 -8.85
N SER A 192 -22.60 2.97 -10.08
CA SER A 192 -23.67 2.06 -10.50
C SER A 192 -23.46 0.62 -10.00
N TRP A 193 -22.29 0.32 -9.42
CA TRP A 193 -22.01 -0.99 -8.84
C TRP A 193 -22.72 -1.17 -7.50
N GLN A 194 -23.61 -2.17 -7.44
CA GLN A 194 -24.41 -2.50 -6.26
C GLN A 194 -23.57 -3.15 -5.13
N GLU A 195 -22.51 -3.85 -5.51
CA GLU A 195 -21.58 -4.50 -4.60
C GLU A 195 -20.15 -4.39 -5.14
N GLY A 196 -19.18 -4.53 -4.25
CA GLY A 196 -17.76 -4.46 -4.57
C GLY A 196 -16.90 -4.34 -3.32
N GLU A 197 -15.59 -4.36 -3.54
CA GLU A 197 -14.61 -4.05 -2.51
C GLU A 197 -14.03 -2.67 -2.75
N PHE A 198 -13.66 -1.96 -1.67
CA PHE A 198 -12.99 -0.67 -1.78
C PHE A 198 -11.75 -0.59 -0.89
N ILE A 199 -10.77 0.20 -1.34
CA ILE A 199 -9.55 0.52 -0.62
C ILE A 199 -9.30 2.03 -0.74
N SER A 200 -9.15 2.71 0.40
CA SER A 200 -8.79 4.13 0.42
C SER A 200 -7.27 4.29 0.58
N ASN A 201 -6.62 4.80 -0.47
CA ASN A 201 -5.20 5.11 -0.50
C ASN A 201 -4.97 6.59 -0.13
N ILE A 202 -4.93 6.86 1.17
CA ILE A 202 -4.81 8.22 1.73
C ILE A 202 -3.49 8.88 1.29
N GLY A 203 -3.57 10.16 0.94
CA GLY A 203 -2.43 10.99 0.53
C GLY A 203 -1.98 10.78 -0.91
N VAL A 204 -2.67 9.93 -1.68
CA VAL A 204 -2.44 9.80 -3.11
C VAL A 204 -3.06 11.00 -3.81
N ASN A 205 -2.22 11.72 -4.55
CA ASN A 205 -2.66 12.86 -5.36
C ASN A 205 -3.32 12.37 -6.66
N PRO A 206 -4.27 13.15 -7.20
CA PRO A 206 -4.83 12.92 -8.52
C PRO A 206 -3.77 12.94 -9.63
N PRO A 207 -3.91 12.11 -10.68
CA PRO A 207 -3.04 12.20 -11.86
C PRO A 207 -3.36 13.45 -12.72
N MET A 208 -4.62 13.89 -12.68
CA MET A 208 -5.15 15.04 -13.41
C MET A 208 -6.48 15.47 -12.77
N GLN A 209 -7.03 16.61 -13.18
CA GLN A 209 -8.40 16.99 -12.85
C GLN A 209 -9.27 16.86 -14.10
N THR A 210 -10.38 16.13 -13.99
CA THR A 210 -11.37 15.99 -15.06
C THR A 210 -12.80 16.16 -14.57
N ILE A 211 -12.99 16.38 -13.27
CA ILE A 211 -14.27 16.65 -12.63
C ILE A 211 -14.17 18.04 -12.03
N TYR A 212 -15.19 18.85 -12.30
CA TYR A 212 -15.25 20.25 -11.90
C TYR A 212 -16.55 20.57 -11.14
N GLN A 213 -17.49 19.62 -11.11
CA GLN A 213 -18.71 19.72 -10.34
C GLN A 213 -18.45 19.49 -8.86
N ASN A 214 -19.25 20.14 -8.03
CA ASN A 214 -19.31 19.92 -6.60
C ASN A 214 -19.76 18.47 -6.29
N TRP A 215 -19.16 17.85 -5.26
CA TRP A 215 -19.34 16.43 -4.99
C TRP A 215 -20.76 16.09 -4.52
N GLU A 216 -21.46 16.97 -3.80
CA GLU A 216 -22.85 16.76 -3.40
C GLU A 216 -23.74 16.61 -4.64
N HIS A 217 -23.53 17.47 -5.64
CA HIS A 217 -24.25 17.37 -6.92
C HIS A 217 -23.93 16.05 -7.65
N LEU A 218 -22.67 15.60 -7.64
CA LEU A 218 -22.30 14.32 -8.26
C LEU A 218 -22.98 13.13 -7.60
N LEU A 219 -23.07 13.10 -6.27
CA LEU A 219 -23.73 12.00 -5.54
C LEU A 219 -25.23 11.96 -5.82
N VAL A 220 -25.90 13.12 -5.81
CA VAL A 220 -27.33 13.21 -6.13
C VAL A 220 -27.61 12.74 -7.56
N GLU A 221 -26.82 13.20 -8.53
CA GLU A 221 -26.99 12.76 -9.93
C GLU A 221 -26.69 11.27 -10.12
N ALA A 222 -25.71 10.72 -9.39
CA ALA A 222 -25.43 9.29 -9.43
C ALA A 222 -26.60 8.46 -8.88
N MET A 223 -27.19 8.88 -7.76
CA MET A 223 -28.37 8.23 -7.17
C MET A 223 -29.56 8.27 -8.15
N ARG A 224 -29.86 9.44 -8.73
CA ARG A 224 -30.92 9.59 -9.72
C ARG A 224 -30.73 8.66 -10.93
N LYS A 225 -29.51 8.59 -11.47
CA LYS A 225 -29.18 7.70 -12.60
C LYS A 225 -29.30 6.22 -12.27
N ASN A 226 -29.08 5.83 -11.01
CA ASN A 226 -29.23 4.45 -10.57
C ASN A 226 -30.70 4.06 -10.43
N ASP A 227 -31.55 4.96 -9.91
CA ASP A 227 -32.99 4.72 -9.80
C ASP A 227 -33.68 4.61 -11.17
N GLU A 228 -33.20 5.34 -12.17
CA GLU A 228 -33.72 5.30 -13.56
C GLU A 228 -33.38 4.02 -14.34
N LYS A 229 -32.46 3.19 -13.83
CA LYS A 229 -32.02 1.94 -14.47
C LYS A 229 -32.75 0.69 -13.95
N ILE A 230 -33.64 0.84 -12.97
CA ILE A 230 -34.40 -0.25 -12.32
C ILE A 230 -35.73 -0.49 -13.03
#